data_AF-A0A933G1M1-F1
#
_entry.id   AF-A0A933G1M1-F1
#
_cell.length_a   1.000
_cell.length_b   1.000
_cell.length_c   1.000
_cell.angle_alpha   90.00
_cell.angle_beta   90.00
_cell.angle_gamma   90.00
#
_symmetry.space_group_name_H-M   'P 1'
#
loop_
_entity.id
_entity.type
_entity.pdbx_description
1 polymer ?
#
loop_
_entity_poly.entity_id
_entity_poly.type
_entity_poly.pdbx_seq_one_letter_code
_entity_poly.pdbx_strand_id
1 'polypeptide(L)'
;MAGQFLKVSKSRAVAVSPPASRVAAFERSHLEVRMFNVGDGEAVVVTFPGKRSWIIDAGSSKNARRNEKLGGGLASYFSDETLILQGVVPSHPHIDHAGAFATVLKSRPRFGSKLWYCRSEDATWHKKDGWIPALDRTLRGLSVPVEQVVLADARRDVPTGNEARARLFAGSGEAAYTSIFVLFEFRRARILFTG
;
A
#
# COMPACT_ATOMS: atom_id res chain seq x y z
N MET A 1 14.89 17.18 3.24
CA MET A 1 14.92 16.94 4.70
C MET A 1 13.89 15.87 5.03
N ALA A 2 14.31 14.73 5.55
CA ALA A 2 13.40 13.65 5.96
C ALA A 2 12.80 14.00 7.34
N GLY A 3 11.52 14.37 7.38
CA GLY A 3 10.80 14.51 8.64
C GLY A 3 10.38 13.13 9.12
N GLN A 4 11.00 12.61 10.17
CA GLN A 4 10.49 11.42 10.87
C GLN A 4 9.30 11.85 11.74
N PHE A 5 8.07 11.55 11.31
CA PHE A 5 6.86 11.72 12.11
C PHE A 5 6.58 10.46 12.94
N LEU A 6 7.39 10.21 13.96
CA LEU A 6 7.11 9.18 14.95
C LEU A 6 7.18 9.80 16.35
N LYS A 7 6.01 10.00 16.99
CA LYS A 7 5.95 10.35 18.41
C LYS A 7 6.00 9.08 19.22
N VAL A 8 7.22 8.63 19.54
CA VAL A 8 7.40 7.57 20.54
C VAL A 8 7.12 8.19 21.90
N SER A 9 6.20 7.61 22.67
CA SER A 9 5.96 8.06 24.04
C SER A 9 7.26 7.94 24.84
N LYS A 10 7.86 9.07 25.25
CA LYS A 10 9.13 9.09 25.99
C LYS A 10 9.09 8.24 27.26
N SER A 11 7.93 8.13 27.90
CA SER A 11 7.73 7.30 29.09
C SER A 11 7.64 5.80 28.81
N ARG A 12 7.55 5.39 27.54
CA ARG A 12 7.50 3.98 27.11
C ARG A 12 8.68 3.59 26.20
N ALA A 13 9.47 4.57 25.75
CA ALA A 13 10.69 4.35 25.01
C ALA A 13 11.81 3.98 25.98
N VAL A 14 12.16 2.71 26.04
CA VAL A 14 13.34 2.25 26.79
C VAL A 14 14.44 1.97 25.78
N ALA A 15 15.61 2.58 25.99
CA ALA A 15 16.78 2.24 25.19
C ALA A 15 17.11 0.75 25.41
N VAL A 16 17.19 -0.01 24.32
CA VAL A 16 17.55 -1.41 24.35
C VAL A 16 18.77 -1.64 23.48
N SER A 17 19.72 -2.43 23.96
CA SER A 17 20.88 -2.91 23.20
C SER A 17 20.67 -4.38 22.88
N PRO A 18 19.88 -4.72 21.85
CA PRO A 18 19.64 -6.11 21.50
C PRO A 18 20.95 -6.83 21.16
N PRO A 19 21.12 -8.12 21.50
CA PRO A 19 22.29 -8.89 21.08
C PRO A 19 22.46 -8.87 19.56
N ALA A 20 23.71 -8.95 19.09
CA ALA A 20 24.04 -8.92 17.65
C ALA A 20 23.25 -9.96 16.82
N SER A 21 22.98 -11.14 17.40
CA SER A 21 22.15 -12.18 16.78
C SER A 21 20.71 -11.74 16.51
N ARG A 22 20.13 -10.94 17.42
CA ARG A 22 18.78 -10.38 17.28
C ARG A 22 18.73 -9.27 16.25
N VAL A 23 19.76 -8.41 16.20
CA VAL A 23 19.90 -7.40 15.14
C VAL A 23 20.01 -8.08 13.78
N ALA A 24 20.92 -9.04 13.63
CA ALA A 24 21.08 -9.78 12.38
C ALA A 24 19.80 -10.53 11.97
N ALA A 25 19.04 -11.07 12.93
CA ALA A 25 17.74 -11.69 12.64
C ALA A 25 16.68 -10.69 12.16
N PHE A 26 16.67 -9.47 12.71
CA PHE A 26 15.80 -8.39 12.25
C PHE A 26 16.17 -7.96 10.83
N GLU A 27 17.45 -7.71 10.55
CA GLU A 27 17.93 -7.33 9.21
C GLU A 27 17.59 -8.39 8.15
N ARG A 28 17.67 -9.69 8.50
CA ARG A 28 17.30 -10.78 7.57
C ARG A 28 15.80 -10.88 7.32
N SER A 29 14.95 -10.49 8.27
CA SER A 29 13.51 -10.71 8.17
C SER A 29 12.74 -9.73 9.08
N HIS A 30 12.40 -8.58 8.49
CA HIS A 30 11.57 -7.54 9.08
C HIS A 30 10.42 -7.15 8.14
N LEU A 31 9.45 -6.44 8.72
CA LEU A 31 8.44 -5.68 8.00
C LEU A 31 8.91 -4.22 7.98
N GLU A 32 9.08 -3.64 6.80
CA GLU A 32 9.37 -2.21 6.62
C GLU A 32 8.09 -1.49 6.20
N VAL A 33 7.81 -0.34 6.81
CA VAL A 33 6.75 0.57 6.38
C VAL A 33 7.40 1.88 5.98
N ARG A 34 7.24 2.28 4.71
CA ARG A 34 7.76 3.54 4.17
C ARG A 34 6.59 4.43 3.76
N MET A 35 6.44 5.54 4.47
CA MET A 35 5.46 6.59 4.15
C MET A 35 6.16 7.71 3.38
N PHE A 36 5.64 8.05 2.21
CA PHE A 36 6.23 9.08 1.36
C PHE A 36 5.68 10.45 1.72
N ASN A 37 6.55 11.47 1.71
CA ASN A 37 6.09 12.84 1.81
C ASN A 37 5.54 13.27 0.43
N VAL A 38 4.23 13.29 0.33
CA VAL A 38 3.49 13.58 -0.91
C VAL A 38 2.81 14.95 -0.90
N GLY A 39 3.02 15.75 0.15
CA GLY A 39 2.26 16.98 0.38
C GLY A 39 0.85 16.67 0.86
N ASP A 40 -0.12 16.69 -0.06
CA ASP A 40 -1.54 16.44 0.23
C ASP A 40 -1.93 15.04 -0.24
N GLY A 41 -2.47 14.18 0.63
CA GLY A 41 -2.81 12.80 0.30
C GLY A 41 -1.86 11.80 0.93
N GLU A 42 -1.87 10.56 0.44
CA GLU A 42 -1.16 9.45 1.08
C GLU A 42 -0.47 8.53 0.07
N ALA A 43 0.72 8.04 0.43
CA ALA A 43 1.39 6.96 -0.29
C ALA A 43 2.27 6.18 0.68
N VAL A 44 2.03 4.87 0.78
CA VAL A 44 2.72 3.99 1.71
C VAL A 44 3.14 2.72 0.99
N VAL A 45 4.40 2.33 1.14
CA VAL A 45 4.89 1.02 0.72
C VAL A 45 5.20 0.19 1.96
N VAL A 46 4.63 -1.00 2.02
CA VAL A 46 4.92 -2.01 3.04
C VAL A 46 5.73 -3.13 2.41
N THR A 47 6.96 -3.33 2.89
CA THR A 47 7.88 -4.36 2.38
C THR A 47 8.00 -5.49 3.40
N PHE A 48 7.79 -6.71 2.93
CA PHE A 48 7.89 -7.97 3.66
C PHE A 48 9.25 -8.64 3.40
N PRO A 49 9.61 -9.69 4.16
CA PRO A 49 10.79 -10.49 3.88
C PRO A 49 10.83 -11.00 2.43
N GLY A 50 12.02 -10.92 1.83
CA GLY A 50 12.25 -11.27 0.43
C GLY A 50 11.85 -10.17 -0.57
N LYS A 51 11.86 -8.90 -0.16
CA LYS A 51 11.57 -7.71 -1.01
C LYS A 51 10.16 -7.69 -1.61
N ARG A 52 9.27 -8.58 -1.16
CA ARG A 52 7.85 -8.57 -1.51
C ARG A 52 7.19 -7.35 -0.90
N SER A 53 6.25 -6.75 -1.59
CA SER A 53 5.73 -5.45 -1.18
C SER A 53 4.28 -5.25 -1.58
N TRP A 54 3.60 -4.45 -0.77
CA TRP A 54 2.28 -3.91 -1.02
C TRP A 54 2.38 -2.39 -1.02
N ILE A 55 1.59 -1.75 -1.87
CA ILE A 55 1.40 -0.30 -1.85
C ILE A 55 -0.02 0.00 -1.36
N ILE A 56 -0.10 0.82 -0.32
CA ILE A 56 -1.34 1.34 0.26
C ILE A 56 -1.35 2.83 -0.03
N ASP A 57 -2.34 3.25 -0.80
CA ASP A 57 -2.41 4.58 -1.41
C ASP A 57 -1.17 4.98 -2.22
N ALA A 58 -1.40 5.90 -3.14
CA ALA A 58 -0.43 6.44 -4.07
C ALA A 58 -0.98 7.76 -4.65
N GLY A 59 -1.19 8.77 -3.80
CA GLY A 59 -1.64 10.09 -4.25
C GLY A 59 -0.95 11.27 -3.54
N SER A 60 -0.97 12.43 -4.20
CA SER A 60 -0.21 13.66 -3.81
C SER A 60 -1.02 14.96 -3.98
N SER A 61 -2.31 14.85 -4.34
CA SER A 61 -3.38 15.89 -4.31
C SER A 61 -4.42 15.56 -5.39
N LYS A 62 -5.38 16.46 -5.59
CA LYS A 62 -6.30 16.43 -6.75
C LYS A 62 -5.63 16.78 -8.10
N ASN A 63 -4.34 17.13 -8.12
CA ASN A 63 -3.64 17.51 -9.34
C ASN A 63 -3.01 16.29 -10.06
N ALA A 64 -3.42 16.04 -11.30
CA ALA A 64 -2.93 14.92 -12.11
C ALA A 64 -1.41 14.93 -12.33
N ARG A 65 -0.78 16.09 -12.59
CA ARG A 65 0.68 16.20 -12.80
C ARG A 65 1.46 15.87 -11.53
N ARG A 66 0.95 16.25 -10.35
CA ARG A 66 1.59 15.87 -9.08
C ARG A 66 1.53 14.35 -8.86
N ASN A 67 0.39 13.73 -9.14
CA ASN A 67 0.25 12.27 -9.07
C ASN A 67 1.12 11.54 -10.11
N GLU A 68 1.29 12.08 -11.31
CA GLU A 68 2.20 11.53 -12.31
C GLU A 68 3.66 11.59 -11.83
N LYS A 69 4.10 12.73 -11.29
CA LYS A 69 5.44 12.88 -10.69
C LYS A 69 5.64 11.93 -9.51
N LEU A 70 4.65 11.78 -8.63
CA LEU A 70 4.67 10.80 -7.55
C LEU A 70 4.82 9.38 -8.12
N GLY A 71 4.03 9.03 -9.13
CA GLY A 71 4.08 7.71 -9.77
C GLY A 71 5.43 7.39 -10.38
N GLY A 72 6.08 8.36 -11.02
CA GLY A 72 7.46 8.23 -11.49
C GLY A 72 8.45 7.99 -10.34
N GLY A 73 8.35 8.76 -9.25
CA GLY A 73 9.21 8.59 -8.08
C GLY A 73 9.01 7.24 -7.37
N LEU A 74 7.76 6.79 -7.24
CA LEU A 74 7.43 5.46 -6.72
C LEU A 74 7.98 4.36 -7.65
N ALA A 75 7.80 4.49 -8.97
CA ALA A 75 8.35 3.54 -9.93
C ALA A 75 9.88 3.40 -9.81
N SER A 76 10.61 4.53 -9.72
CA SER A 76 12.05 4.52 -9.45
C SER A 76 12.36 3.82 -8.13
N TYR A 77 11.63 4.13 -7.06
CA TYR A 77 11.81 3.49 -5.77
C TYR A 77 11.65 1.96 -5.82
N PHE A 78 10.60 1.45 -6.49
CA PHE A 78 10.41 0.00 -6.67
C PHE A 78 11.57 -0.64 -7.44
N SER A 79 12.10 0.05 -8.46
CA SER A 79 13.24 -0.41 -9.25
C SER A 79 14.53 -0.42 -8.42
N ASP A 80 14.87 0.69 -7.80
CA ASP A 80 16.12 0.90 -7.06
C ASP A 80 16.24 -0.05 -5.85
N GLU A 81 15.13 -0.27 -5.13
CA GLU A 81 15.09 -1.20 -4.01
C GLU A 81 14.84 -2.65 -4.44
N THR A 82 14.67 -2.91 -5.74
CA THR A 82 14.37 -4.22 -6.33
C THR A 82 13.11 -4.88 -5.77
N LEU A 83 12.10 -4.07 -5.43
CA LEU A 83 10.87 -4.53 -4.78
C LEU A 83 9.99 -5.34 -5.74
N ILE A 84 9.35 -6.36 -5.18
CA ILE A 84 8.40 -7.22 -5.86
C ILE A 84 6.99 -6.79 -5.44
N LEU A 85 6.27 -6.12 -6.32
CA LEU A 85 4.91 -5.65 -6.08
C LEU A 85 3.93 -6.84 -6.14
N GLN A 86 3.21 -7.06 -5.05
CA GLN A 86 2.22 -8.13 -4.91
C GLN A 86 0.82 -7.62 -4.56
N GLY A 87 0.67 -6.40 -4.06
CA GLY A 87 -0.63 -5.86 -3.69
C GLY A 87 -0.75 -4.35 -3.88
N VAL A 88 -1.90 -3.93 -4.35
CA VAL A 88 -2.32 -2.53 -4.53
C VAL A 88 -3.61 -2.31 -3.77
N VAL A 89 -3.58 -1.38 -2.81
CA VAL A 89 -4.73 -1.02 -1.97
C VAL A 89 -4.93 0.48 -2.01
N PRO A 90 -5.72 1.02 -2.95
CA PRO A 90 -6.35 2.31 -2.76
C PRO A 90 -7.34 2.19 -1.58
N SER A 91 -7.16 3.01 -0.55
CA SER A 91 -7.98 3.00 0.66
C SER A 91 -9.40 3.47 0.38
N HIS A 92 -9.56 4.49 -0.47
CA HIS A 92 -10.85 4.99 -0.93
C HIS A 92 -10.72 5.69 -2.30
N PRO A 93 -11.83 5.98 -3.01
CA PRO A 93 -11.77 6.25 -4.44
C PRO A 93 -11.44 7.71 -4.83
N HIS A 94 -10.69 8.40 -3.98
CA HIS A 94 -10.24 9.76 -4.26
C HIS A 94 -8.88 9.78 -4.95
N ILE A 95 -8.70 10.75 -5.85
CA ILE A 95 -7.49 10.84 -6.69
C ILE A 95 -6.22 11.18 -5.88
N ASP A 96 -6.36 11.85 -4.75
CA ASP A 96 -5.30 12.14 -3.78
C ASP A 96 -4.88 10.92 -2.95
N HIS A 97 -5.58 9.78 -3.11
CA HIS A 97 -5.20 8.49 -2.55
C HIS A 97 -4.80 7.47 -3.63
N ALA A 98 -5.29 7.59 -4.87
CA ALA A 98 -5.09 6.55 -5.88
C ALA A 98 -4.46 7.02 -7.20
N GLY A 99 -4.21 8.32 -7.34
CA GLY A 99 -3.91 8.96 -8.62
C GLY A 99 -2.64 8.47 -9.32
N ALA A 100 -1.67 7.91 -8.59
CA ALA A 100 -0.39 7.48 -9.13
C ALA A 100 -0.32 5.98 -9.48
N PHE A 101 -1.31 5.16 -9.10
CA PHE A 101 -1.24 3.71 -9.31
C PHE A 101 -1.07 3.32 -10.79
N ALA A 102 -1.81 3.96 -11.69
CA ALA A 102 -1.69 3.66 -13.12
C ALA A 102 -0.28 3.95 -13.65
N THR A 103 0.36 5.03 -13.19
CA THR A 103 1.74 5.38 -13.57
C THR A 103 2.74 4.36 -13.03
N VAL A 104 2.63 3.97 -11.76
CA VAL A 104 3.47 2.93 -11.14
C VAL A 104 3.33 1.61 -11.89
N LEU A 105 2.10 1.16 -12.17
CA LEU A 105 1.90 -0.13 -12.84
C LEU A 105 2.35 -0.13 -14.30
N LYS A 106 2.22 1.00 -15.02
CA LYS A 106 2.73 1.15 -16.39
C LYS A 106 4.26 1.09 -16.47
N SER A 107 4.98 1.45 -15.40
CA SER A 107 6.43 1.31 -15.36
C SER A 107 6.89 -0.15 -15.27
N ARG A 108 5.95 -1.10 -15.11
CA ARG A 108 6.19 -2.54 -15.00
C ARG A 108 7.22 -2.85 -13.90
N PRO A 109 6.92 -2.53 -12.63
CA PRO A 109 7.75 -2.99 -11.51
C PRO A 109 7.84 -4.52 -11.54
N ARG A 110 8.80 -5.09 -10.83
CA ARG A 110 8.83 -6.55 -10.66
C ARG A 110 7.55 -6.96 -9.96
N PHE A 111 6.78 -7.84 -10.58
CA PHE A 111 5.56 -8.38 -10.00
C PHE A 111 5.84 -9.73 -9.33
N GLY A 112 5.02 -10.07 -8.33
CA GLY A 112 4.93 -11.47 -7.88
C GLY A 112 4.31 -12.37 -8.94
N SER A 113 4.04 -13.63 -8.58
CA SER A 113 3.26 -14.55 -9.43
C SER A 113 1.81 -14.11 -9.64
N LYS A 114 1.31 -13.20 -8.78
CA LYS A 114 0.02 -12.55 -8.89
C LYS A 114 0.06 -11.16 -8.26
N LEU A 115 -0.85 -10.29 -8.68
CA LEU A 115 -1.11 -8.98 -8.10
C LEU A 115 -2.49 -8.95 -7.46
N TRP A 116 -2.56 -8.63 -6.17
CA TRP A 116 -3.81 -8.34 -5.48
C TRP A 116 -4.22 -6.89 -5.76
N TYR A 117 -5.46 -6.69 -6.20
CA TYR A 117 -6.06 -5.36 -6.32
C TYR A 117 -7.29 -5.27 -5.42
N CYS A 118 -7.24 -4.41 -4.41
CA CYS A 118 -8.30 -4.29 -3.41
C CYS A 118 -9.17 -3.06 -3.69
N ARG A 119 -10.49 -3.22 -3.58
CA ARG A 119 -11.46 -2.11 -3.69
C ARG A 119 -12.73 -2.42 -2.88
N SER A 120 -13.51 -1.41 -2.51
CA SER A 120 -14.88 -1.63 -2.03
C SER A 120 -15.81 -1.96 -3.20
N GLU A 121 -16.95 -2.57 -2.88
CA GLU A 121 -18.08 -2.77 -3.80
C GLU A 121 -18.91 -1.49 -4.02
N ASP A 122 -18.71 -0.43 -3.22
CA ASP A 122 -19.55 0.76 -3.30
C ASP A 122 -19.46 1.47 -4.68
N ALA A 123 -20.56 2.13 -5.08
CA ALA A 123 -20.74 2.70 -6.41
C ALA A 123 -19.67 3.75 -6.78
N THR A 124 -18.99 4.36 -5.81
CA THR A 124 -17.97 5.37 -6.10
C THR A 124 -16.70 4.78 -6.73
N TRP A 125 -16.51 3.46 -6.64
CA TRP A 125 -15.47 2.70 -7.35
C TRP A 125 -15.82 2.35 -8.80
N HIS A 126 -17.03 2.69 -9.26
CA HIS A 126 -17.54 2.35 -10.59
C HIS A 126 -17.69 3.57 -11.51
N LYS A 127 -17.07 4.70 -11.15
CA LYS A 127 -17.08 5.92 -11.97
C LYS A 127 -16.45 5.65 -13.34
N LYS A 128 -17.10 6.18 -14.39
CA LYS A 128 -16.69 6.00 -15.80
C LYS A 128 -15.68 7.03 -16.27
N ASP A 129 -15.31 7.96 -15.42
CA ASP A 129 -14.38 9.07 -15.66
C ASP A 129 -13.23 9.09 -14.63
N GLY A 130 -12.25 9.96 -14.87
CA GLY A 130 -11.12 10.14 -13.97
C GLY A 130 -10.10 8.99 -13.96
N TRP A 131 -9.55 8.70 -12.79
CA TRP A 131 -8.40 7.81 -12.64
C TRP A 131 -8.77 6.32 -12.65
N ILE A 132 -9.99 5.95 -12.23
CA ILE A 132 -10.45 4.55 -12.13
C ILE A 132 -10.40 3.85 -13.49
N PRO A 133 -11.00 4.37 -14.59
CA PRO A 133 -10.90 3.72 -15.90
C PRO A 133 -9.45 3.57 -16.40
N ALA A 134 -8.57 4.51 -16.05
CA ALA A 134 -7.17 4.45 -16.43
C ALA A 134 -6.41 3.36 -15.65
N LEU A 135 -6.70 3.21 -14.35
CA LEU A 135 -6.17 2.10 -13.55
C LEU A 135 -6.69 0.76 -14.07
N ASP A 136 -7.99 0.64 -14.30
CA ASP A 136 -8.64 -0.56 -14.82
C ASP A 136 -8.05 -1.03 -16.16
N ARG A 137 -7.84 -0.10 -17.10
CA ARG A 137 -7.16 -0.41 -18.37
C ARG A 137 -5.72 -0.88 -18.13
N THR A 138 -5.03 -0.28 -17.17
CA THR A 138 -3.65 -0.65 -16.84
C THR A 138 -3.60 -2.06 -16.23
N LEU A 139 -4.47 -2.37 -15.27
CA LEU A 139 -4.57 -3.68 -14.63
C LEU A 139 -4.88 -4.79 -15.65
N ARG A 140 -5.81 -4.56 -16.57
CA ARG A 140 -6.13 -5.51 -17.66
C ARG A 140 -4.97 -5.74 -18.63
N GLY A 141 -4.06 -4.77 -18.76
CA GLY A 141 -2.89 -4.86 -19.63
C GLY A 141 -1.64 -5.45 -18.98
N LEU A 142 -1.70 -5.86 -17.71
CA LEU A 142 -0.57 -6.47 -17.03
C LEU A 142 -0.38 -7.92 -17.51
N SER A 143 0.89 -8.34 -17.57
CA SER A 143 1.27 -9.72 -17.91
C SER A 143 1.19 -10.70 -16.73
N VAL A 144 0.74 -10.23 -15.57
CA VAL A 144 0.59 -11.01 -14.34
C VAL A 144 -0.90 -11.16 -14.01
N PRO A 145 -1.37 -12.31 -13.50
CA PRO A 145 -2.73 -12.44 -13.02
C PRO A 145 -3.06 -11.38 -11.96
N VAL A 146 -4.18 -10.68 -12.14
CA VAL A 146 -4.71 -9.72 -11.17
C VAL A 146 -5.90 -10.36 -10.46
N GLU A 147 -5.77 -10.56 -9.16
CA GLU A 147 -6.84 -11.07 -8.30
C GLU A 147 -7.52 -9.88 -7.61
N GLN A 148 -8.78 -9.63 -7.97
CA GLN A 148 -9.56 -8.55 -7.36
C GLN A 148 -10.13 -9.00 -6.02
N VAL A 149 -9.85 -8.25 -4.97
CA VAL A 149 -10.48 -8.40 -3.66
C VAL A 149 -11.51 -7.30 -3.52
N VAL A 150 -12.78 -7.65 -3.79
CA VAL A 150 -13.91 -6.74 -3.65
C VAL A 150 -14.51 -6.90 -2.26
N LEU A 151 -14.60 -5.79 -1.53
CA LEU A 151 -15.11 -5.74 -0.17
C LEU A 151 -16.54 -5.18 -0.16
N ALA A 152 -17.50 -6.08 0.00
CA ALA A 152 -18.93 -5.78 0.19
C ALA A 152 -19.16 -5.36 1.64
N ASP A 153 -18.93 -6.27 2.59
CA ASP A 153 -19.00 -6.08 4.04
C ASP A 153 -18.08 -7.07 4.79
N ALA A 154 -17.62 -6.71 5.99
CA ALA A 154 -17.24 -7.62 7.08
C ALA A 154 -15.97 -8.48 7.00
N ARG A 155 -14.92 -8.06 6.28
CA ARG A 155 -13.51 -8.56 6.32
C ARG A 155 -13.13 -9.57 5.23
N ARG A 156 -11.89 -9.44 4.72
CA ARG A 156 -11.21 -10.46 3.90
C ARG A 156 -9.78 -10.68 4.37
N ASP A 157 -9.38 -11.93 4.51
CA ASP A 157 -7.99 -12.29 4.79
C ASP A 157 -7.28 -12.58 3.47
N VAL A 158 -6.14 -11.92 3.24
CA VAL A 158 -5.30 -12.09 2.05
C VAL A 158 -3.92 -12.56 2.47
N PRO A 159 -3.42 -13.70 1.93
CA PRO A 159 -2.11 -14.20 2.26
C PRO A 159 -1.02 -13.27 1.70
N THR A 160 -0.14 -12.81 2.59
CA THR A 160 1.06 -12.02 2.24
C THR A 160 2.35 -12.82 2.48
N GLY A 161 2.28 -14.15 2.42
CA GLY A 161 3.40 -15.09 2.63
C GLY A 161 3.38 -15.77 4.01
N ASN A 162 4.43 -16.55 4.31
CA ASN A 162 4.43 -17.47 5.46
C ASN A 162 4.42 -16.76 6.83
N GLU A 163 5.01 -15.57 6.93
CA GLU A 163 5.19 -14.85 8.21
C GLU A 163 4.26 -13.62 8.36
N ALA A 164 3.53 -13.26 7.31
CA ALA A 164 2.70 -12.07 7.27
C ALA A 164 1.29 -12.38 6.77
N ARG A 165 0.28 -11.80 7.41
CA ARG A 165 -1.12 -11.86 6.96
C ARG A 165 -1.67 -10.45 6.79
N ALA A 166 -2.41 -10.21 5.72
CA ALA A 166 -3.22 -9.02 5.57
C ALA A 166 -4.68 -9.36 5.89
N ARG A 167 -5.33 -8.51 6.69
CA ARG A 167 -6.77 -8.52 6.85
C ARG A 167 -7.31 -7.19 6.38
N LEU A 168 -8.18 -7.21 5.39
CA LEU A 168 -8.84 -6.03 4.86
C LEU A 168 -10.22 -5.92 5.46
N PHE A 169 -10.66 -4.70 5.76
CA PHE A 169 -12.00 -4.38 6.22
C PHE A 169 -12.56 -3.28 5.35
N ALA A 170 -13.83 -3.33 5.04
CA ALA A 170 -14.56 -2.21 4.46
C ALA A 170 -15.46 -1.62 5.54
N GLY A 171 -15.48 -0.30 5.64
CA GLY A 171 -16.36 0.41 6.56
C GLY A 171 -16.73 1.77 6.01
N SER A 172 -18.01 2.11 6.14
CA SER A 172 -18.55 3.43 5.83
C SER A 172 -18.86 4.17 7.13
N GLY A 173 -18.44 5.43 7.20
CA GLY A 173 -18.90 6.38 8.22
C GLY A 173 -20.11 7.16 7.72
N GLU A 174 -20.17 8.45 8.02
CA GLU A 174 -21.14 9.38 7.44
C GLU A 174 -20.82 9.78 5.99
N ALA A 175 -19.67 9.36 5.46
CA ALA A 175 -19.21 9.69 4.13
C ALA A 175 -19.95 8.90 3.03
N ALA A 176 -20.00 9.45 1.82
CA ALA A 176 -20.62 8.81 0.64
C ALA A 176 -19.77 7.68 0.01
N TYR A 177 -18.71 7.23 0.67
CA TYR A 177 -17.81 6.18 0.20
C TYR A 177 -17.43 5.24 1.33
N THR A 178 -16.98 4.03 0.95
CA THR A 178 -16.52 3.02 1.90
C THR A 178 -15.00 2.96 1.88
N SER A 179 -14.38 3.20 3.03
CA SER A 179 -12.93 3.10 3.20
C SER A 179 -12.51 1.64 3.40
N ILE A 180 -11.31 1.34 2.92
CA ILE A 180 -10.62 0.07 3.11
C ILE A 180 -9.55 0.24 4.18
N PHE A 181 -9.68 -0.53 5.25
CA PHE A 181 -8.71 -0.62 6.31
C PHE A 181 -7.85 -1.86 6.09
N VAL A 182 -6.54 -1.76 6.28
CA VAL A 182 -5.61 -2.89 6.15
C VAL A 182 -4.91 -3.13 7.48
N LEU A 183 -5.13 -4.31 8.06
CA LEU A 183 -4.37 -4.81 9.19
C LEU A 183 -3.31 -5.79 8.69
N PHE A 184 -2.04 -5.42 8.79
CA PHE A 184 -0.96 -6.39 8.65
C PHE A 184 -0.62 -6.99 10.01
N GLU A 185 -0.60 -8.31 10.06
CA GLU A 185 -0.05 -9.08 11.18
C GLU A 185 1.27 -9.70 10.74
N PHE A 186 2.36 -9.33 11.40
CA PHE A 186 3.68 -9.90 11.17
C PHE A 186 4.23 -10.44 12.49
N ARG A 187 4.28 -11.77 12.60
CA ARG A 187 4.59 -12.46 13.87
C ARG A 187 3.65 -12.00 14.99
N ARG A 188 4.15 -11.28 16.00
CA ARG A 188 3.38 -10.72 17.12
C ARG A 188 3.04 -9.24 16.95
N ALA A 189 3.54 -8.60 15.90
CA ALA A 189 3.27 -7.19 15.60
C ALA A 189 1.99 -7.06 14.75
N ARG A 190 1.28 -5.96 14.98
CA ARG A 190 0.06 -5.59 14.25
C ARG A 190 0.15 -4.12 13.85
N ILE A 191 -0.13 -3.82 12.58
CA ILE A 191 -0.14 -2.46 12.06
C ILE A 191 -1.45 -2.28 11.27
N LEU A 192 -2.22 -1.26 11.63
CA LEU A 192 -3.48 -0.91 10.98
C LEU A 192 -3.28 0.37 10.15
N PHE A 193 -3.68 0.32 8.89
CA PHE A 193 -3.80 1.46 7.98
C PHE A 193 -5.28 1.76 7.79
N THR A 194 -5.67 3.02 7.97
CA THR A 194 -7.09 3.41 8.01
C THR A 194 -7.56 4.23 6.82
N GLY A 195 -6.64 4.85 6.07
CA GLY A 195 -6.96 5.73 4.94
C GLY A 195 -7.86 6.91 5.29
#